data_AF-K5Y7Z2-F1
#
_entry.id   AF-K5Y7Z2-F1
#
_cell.length_a   1.000
_cell.length_b   1.000
_cell.length_c   1.000
_cell.angle_alpha   90.00
_cell.angle_beta   90.00
_cell.angle_gamma   90.00
#
_symmetry.space_group_name_H-M   'P 1'
#
loop_
_entity.id
_entity.type
_entity.pdbx_description
1 polymer ?
#
loop_
_entity_poly.entity_id
_entity_poly.type
_entity_poly.pdbx_seq_one_letter_code
_entity_poly.pdbx_strand_id
1 'polypeptide(L)'
;MKTVVIKNFLLLQSCSLLLVLTLLPEFDLFSMLTGIDLNVPVIICKLIGAAGIGISLLRISKQKQEVGEPLPIPLFVLSGVGAALALLSLLPSSDAWMGYLGIILLAVSLFMAKKTLLVEWIQTAANGAYLILLAVILHTFSLINSTTATTTAALVGLFIYISGLNKLKSDIDANGQNATGKLKTAVIISILAVIFDYIPLMGWVSTICAIIAFIFEFQGYNLLTTSATLGEEGRKGARLLKNSMVVLIAAALFGMFIDTVAGLLATVTLLMTFSGWSQILFGIQAQTEEQTLGD
;
A
#
# COMPACT_ATOMS: atom_id res chain seq x y z
N MET A 1 22.88 -1.87 -9.57
CA MET A 1 22.31 -3.20 -9.25
C MET A 1 21.40 -3.17 -8.02
N LYS A 2 21.82 -2.60 -6.88
CA LYS A 2 21.01 -2.51 -5.64
C LYS A 2 19.63 -1.86 -5.83
N THR A 3 19.55 -0.73 -6.51
CA THR A 3 18.28 -0.02 -6.78
C THR A 3 17.27 -0.85 -7.58
N VAL A 4 17.75 -1.69 -8.51
CA VAL A 4 16.90 -2.56 -9.33
C VAL A 4 16.32 -3.70 -8.48
N VAL A 5 17.12 -4.29 -7.59
CA VAL A 5 16.64 -5.29 -6.62
C VAL A 5 15.54 -4.71 -5.75
N ILE A 6 15.76 -3.51 -5.20
CA ILE A 6 14.81 -2.83 -4.31
C ILE A 6 13.50 -2.52 -5.05
N LYS A 7 13.58 -2.06 -6.31
CA LYS A 7 12.39 -1.85 -7.17
C LYS A 7 11.57 -3.12 -7.35
N ASN A 8 12.23 -4.23 -7.69
CA ASN A 8 11.53 -5.50 -7.90
C ASN A 8 10.98 -6.07 -6.58
N PHE A 9 11.71 -5.92 -5.48
CA PHE A 9 11.25 -6.30 -4.13
C PHE A 9 10.02 -5.51 -3.71
N LEU A 10 10.02 -4.18 -3.87
CA LEU A 10 8.89 -3.33 -3.50
C LEU A 10 7.64 -3.66 -4.30
N LEU A 11 7.80 -3.91 -5.61
CA LEU A 11 6.71 -4.36 -6.47
C LEU A 11 6.16 -5.72 -6.01
N LEU A 12 7.03 -6.71 -5.78
CA LEU A 12 6.63 -8.04 -5.31
C LEU A 12 5.86 -7.97 -3.98
N GLN A 13 6.38 -7.21 -3.01
CA GLN A 13 5.76 -7.04 -1.69
C GLN A 13 4.40 -6.37 -1.77
N SER A 14 4.32 -5.26 -2.50
CA SER A 14 3.10 -4.47 -2.59
C SER A 14 2.00 -5.23 -3.34
N CYS A 15 2.36 -5.95 -4.41
CA CYS A 15 1.43 -6.78 -5.15
C CYS A 15 0.99 -8.03 -4.39
N SER A 16 1.89 -8.65 -3.61
CA SER A 16 1.54 -9.78 -2.74
C SER A 16 0.59 -9.34 -1.64
N LEU A 17 0.84 -8.19 -1.02
CA LEU A 17 -0.02 -7.61 0.00
C LEU A 17 -1.39 -7.22 -0.57
N LEU A 18 -1.41 -6.59 -1.75
CA LEU A 18 -2.66 -6.29 -2.46
C LEU A 18 -3.48 -7.55 -2.72
N LEU A 19 -2.85 -8.62 -3.20
CA LEU A 19 -3.53 -9.89 -3.44
C LEU A 19 -4.07 -10.52 -2.16
N VAL A 20 -3.30 -10.50 -1.07
CA VAL A 20 -3.79 -10.96 0.25
C VAL A 20 -5.07 -10.23 0.62
N LEU A 21 -5.11 -8.90 0.47
CA LEU A 21 -6.29 -8.09 0.78
C LEU A 21 -7.50 -8.44 -0.09
N THR A 22 -7.30 -8.75 -1.38
CA THR A 22 -8.39 -9.18 -2.29
C THR A 22 -8.94 -10.58 -1.99
N LEU A 23 -8.23 -11.39 -1.21
CA LEU A 23 -8.63 -12.74 -0.85
C LEU A 23 -9.22 -12.85 0.55
N LEU A 24 -9.20 -11.75 1.33
CA LEU A 24 -9.75 -11.75 2.68
C LEU A 24 -11.22 -12.16 2.67
N PRO A 25 -11.63 -13.09 3.55
CA PRO A 25 -13.00 -13.57 3.58
C PRO A 25 -13.97 -12.46 3.97
N GLU A 26 -15.14 -12.48 3.34
CA GLU A 26 -16.29 -11.71 3.76
C GLU A 26 -17.00 -12.48 4.87
N PHE A 27 -17.00 -11.93 6.07
CA PHE A 27 -17.83 -12.42 7.18
C PHE A 27 -19.12 -11.61 7.26
N ASP A 28 -19.79 -11.41 6.13
CA ASP A 28 -21.06 -10.70 6.08
C ASP A 28 -22.22 -11.70 5.87
N LEU A 29 -23.13 -11.73 6.84
CA LEU A 29 -24.29 -12.63 6.86
C LEU A 29 -25.22 -12.38 5.67
N PHE A 30 -25.17 -11.16 5.10
CA PHE A 30 -25.98 -10.73 3.96
C PHE A 30 -25.36 -11.15 2.61
N SER A 31 -24.03 -11.08 2.45
CA SER A 31 -23.36 -11.52 1.21
C SER A 31 -23.32 -13.04 1.07
N MET A 32 -23.32 -13.77 2.20
CA MET A 32 -23.54 -15.23 2.23
C MET A 32 -24.90 -15.66 1.66
N LEU A 33 -25.90 -14.77 1.62
CA LEU A 33 -27.26 -15.05 1.15
C LEU A 33 -27.45 -14.79 -0.36
N THR A 34 -26.69 -13.86 -0.95
CA THR A 34 -26.89 -13.38 -2.33
C THR A 34 -25.93 -13.98 -3.35
N GLY A 35 -24.85 -14.63 -2.91
CA GLY A 35 -24.12 -15.67 -3.64
C GLY A 35 -23.22 -15.24 -4.81
N ILE A 36 -23.29 -14.01 -5.32
CA ILE A 36 -22.36 -13.50 -6.35
C ILE A 36 -22.15 -11.99 -6.15
N ASP A 37 -21.01 -11.58 -5.59
CA ASP A 37 -20.58 -10.18 -5.60
C ASP A 37 -19.49 -9.97 -6.65
N LEU A 38 -19.88 -9.37 -7.78
CA LEU A 38 -19.01 -9.05 -8.91
C LEU A 38 -18.42 -7.64 -8.71
N ASN A 39 -17.66 -7.45 -7.63
CA ASN A 39 -17.01 -6.19 -7.31
C ASN A 39 -15.86 -5.92 -8.31
N VAL A 40 -16.17 -5.21 -9.39
CA VAL A 40 -15.26 -4.89 -10.50
C VAL A 40 -13.93 -4.26 -10.01
N PRO A 41 -13.92 -3.26 -9.12
CA PRO A 41 -12.69 -2.74 -8.51
C PRO A 41 -11.80 -3.80 -7.86
N VAL A 42 -12.37 -4.74 -7.11
CA VAL A 42 -11.61 -5.84 -6.47
C VAL A 42 -11.01 -6.77 -7.52
N ILE A 43 -11.76 -7.10 -8.58
CA ILE A 43 -11.25 -7.92 -9.70
C ILE A 43 -10.04 -7.24 -10.35
N ILE A 44 -10.13 -5.93 -10.60
CA ILE A 44 -9.02 -5.15 -11.17
C ILE A 44 -7.80 -5.20 -10.25
N CYS A 45 -7.97 -4.97 -8.94
CA CYS A 45 -6.89 -5.06 -7.97
C CYS A 45 -6.22 -6.44 -7.97
N LYS A 46 -7.02 -7.50 -8.09
CA LYS A 46 -6.53 -8.88 -8.14
C LYS A 46 -5.69 -9.14 -9.39
N LEU A 47 -6.16 -8.68 -10.56
CA LEU A 47 -5.42 -8.79 -11.81
C LEU A 47 -4.11 -8.00 -11.76
N ILE A 48 -4.14 -6.76 -11.26
CA ILE A 48 -2.96 -5.91 -11.09
C ILE A 48 -1.94 -6.58 -10.16
N GLY A 49 -2.41 -7.11 -9.02
CA GLY A 49 -1.55 -7.79 -8.06
C GLY A 49 -0.91 -9.04 -8.65
N ALA A 50 -1.67 -9.90 -9.33
CA ALA A 50 -1.15 -11.11 -9.96
C ALA A 50 -0.15 -10.79 -11.09
N ALA A 51 -0.49 -9.84 -11.97
CA ALA A 51 0.40 -9.39 -13.03
C ALA A 51 1.69 -8.79 -12.45
N GLY A 52 1.59 -7.98 -11.40
CA GLY A 52 2.74 -7.36 -10.72
C GLY A 52 3.67 -8.39 -10.08
N ILE A 53 3.13 -9.43 -9.44
CA ILE A 53 3.94 -10.56 -8.95
C ILE A 53 4.65 -11.24 -10.13
N GLY A 54 3.93 -11.62 -11.19
CA GLY A 54 4.53 -12.26 -12.36
C GLY A 54 5.66 -11.45 -12.99
N ILE A 55 5.44 -10.15 -13.18
CA ILE A 55 6.45 -9.21 -13.70
C ILE A 55 7.67 -9.15 -12.77
N SER A 56 7.45 -9.04 -11.46
CA SER A 56 8.54 -8.95 -10.49
C SER A 56 9.39 -10.22 -10.45
N LEU A 57 8.76 -11.40 -10.50
CA LEU A 57 9.45 -12.68 -10.56
C LEU A 57 10.28 -12.83 -11.83
N LEU A 58 9.73 -12.47 -12.98
CA LEU A 58 10.47 -12.50 -14.26
C LEU A 58 11.67 -11.54 -14.26
N ARG A 59 11.54 -10.36 -13.63
CA ARG A 59 12.66 -9.42 -13.53
C ARG A 59 13.74 -9.93 -12.58
N ILE A 60 13.35 -10.52 -11.44
CA ILE A 60 14.28 -11.11 -10.48
C ILE A 60 15.00 -12.32 -11.09
N SER A 61 14.31 -13.16 -11.86
CA SER A 61 14.93 -14.34 -12.48
C SER A 61 15.96 -13.95 -13.53
N LYS A 62 15.62 -13.02 -14.43
CA LYS A 62 16.57 -12.48 -15.42
C LYS A 62 17.78 -11.86 -14.75
N GLN A 63 17.56 -11.06 -13.72
CA GLN A 63 18.65 -10.41 -12.99
C GLN A 63 19.59 -11.43 -12.32
N LYS A 64 19.05 -12.46 -11.64
CA LYS A 64 19.90 -13.48 -11.00
C LYS A 64 20.63 -14.36 -12.01
N GLN A 65 20.02 -14.62 -13.17
CA GLN A 65 20.67 -15.31 -14.27
C GLN A 65 21.86 -14.51 -14.84
N GLU A 66 21.72 -13.20 -15.01
CA GLU A 66 22.81 -12.33 -15.48
C GLU A 66 23.99 -12.26 -14.50
N VAL A 67 23.72 -12.34 -13.20
CA VAL A 67 24.75 -12.28 -12.14
C VAL A 67 25.30 -13.67 -11.78
N GLY A 68 24.71 -14.75 -12.30
CA GLY A 68 25.11 -16.13 -11.99
C GLY A 68 24.75 -16.57 -10.56
N GLU A 69 23.82 -15.88 -9.90
CA GLU A 69 23.37 -16.23 -8.56
C GLU A 69 22.25 -17.30 -8.59
N PRO A 70 22.18 -18.19 -7.58
CA PRO A 70 21.11 -19.15 -7.49
C PRO A 70 19.75 -18.46 -7.33
N LEU A 71 18.75 -18.99 -8.05
CA LEU A 71 17.38 -18.53 -7.96
C LEU A 71 16.77 -18.90 -6.60
N PRO A 72 16.06 -17.99 -5.93
CA PRO A 72 15.38 -18.31 -4.68
C PRO A 72 14.08 -19.06 -4.95
N ILE A 73 14.19 -20.36 -5.26
CA ILE A 73 13.07 -21.23 -5.63
C ILE A 73 11.91 -21.14 -4.64
N PRO A 74 12.11 -21.17 -3.29
CA PRO A 74 10.99 -21.09 -2.35
C PRO A 74 10.17 -19.81 -2.50
N LEU A 75 10.82 -18.67 -2.73
CA LEU A 75 10.12 -17.40 -2.91
C LEU A 75 9.28 -17.42 -4.20
N PHE A 76 9.83 -17.95 -5.28
CA PHE A 76 9.15 -18.03 -6.58
C PHE A 76 7.94 -18.96 -6.54
N VAL A 77 8.08 -20.12 -5.90
CA VAL A 77 6.98 -21.09 -5.77
C VAL A 77 5.87 -20.51 -4.91
N LEU A 78 6.20 -19.96 -3.73
CA LEU A 78 5.18 -19.40 -2.82
C LEU A 78 4.41 -18.22 -3.44
N SER A 79 5.13 -17.25 -4.02
CA SER A 79 4.49 -16.08 -4.64
C SER A 79 3.75 -16.43 -5.93
N GLY A 80 4.33 -17.27 -6.78
CA GLY A 80 3.74 -17.69 -8.05
C GLY A 80 2.48 -18.56 -7.84
N VAL A 81 2.55 -19.58 -6.98
CA VAL A 81 1.40 -20.43 -6.67
C VAL A 81 0.33 -19.64 -5.93
N GLY A 82 0.69 -18.78 -4.97
CA GLY A 82 -0.24 -17.89 -4.30
C GLY A 82 -1.00 -16.97 -5.27
N ALA A 83 -0.30 -16.38 -6.25
CA ALA A 83 -0.91 -15.57 -7.29
C ALA A 83 -1.82 -16.37 -8.22
N ALA A 84 -1.41 -17.58 -8.61
CA ALA A 84 -2.20 -18.47 -9.47
C ALA A 84 -3.51 -18.90 -8.77
N LEU A 85 -3.45 -19.26 -7.49
CA LEU A 85 -4.64 -19.58 -6.70
C LEU A 85 -5.55 -18.37 -6.53
N ALA A 86 -4.99 -17.17 -6.37
CA ALA A 86 -5.78 -15.96 -6.34
C ALA A 86 -6.55 -15.77 -7.66
N LEU A 87 -5.91 -15.97 -8.82
CA LEU A 87 -6.58 -15.88 -10.11
C LEU A 87 -7.64 -16.98 -10.30
N LEU A 88 -7.34 -18.22 -9.90
CA LEU A 88 -8.28 -19.33 -9.96
C LEU A 88 -9.52 -19.08 -9.10
N SER A 89 -9.39 -18.33 -8.00
CA SER A 89 -10.53 -17.98 -7.16
C SER A 89 -11.46 -16.91 -7.77
N LEU A 90 -11.18 -16.44 -9.00
CA LEU A 90 -12.16 -15.67 -9.81
C LEU A 90 -13.16 -16.56 -10.53
N LEU A 91 -12.87 -17.86 -10.66
CA LEU A 91 -13.77 -18.78 -11.35
C LEU A 91 -15.00 -19.02 -10.47
N PRO A 92 -16.23 -18.90 -11.01
CA PRO A 92 -17.47 -19.11 -10.25
C PRO A 92 -17.58 -20.51 -9.60
N SER A 93 -16.85 -21.49 -10.13
CA SER A 93 -16.81 -22.87 -9.64
C SER A 93 -15.68 -23.16 -8.65
N SER A 94 -14.94 -22.13 -8.21
CA SER A 94 -13.80 -22.33 -7.31
C SER A 94 -14.25 -22.44 -5.86
N ASP A 95 -13.70 -23.43 -5.15
CA ASP A 95 -13.96 -23.60 -3.73
C ASP A 95 -13.23 -22.54 -2.89
N ALA A 96 -13.85 -22.09 -1.80
CA ALA A 96 -13.31 -21.07 -0.90
C ALA A 96 -11.92 -21.43 -0.32
N TRP A 97 -11.60 -22.72 -0.17
CA TRP A 97 -10.31 -23.16 0.38
C TRP A 97 -9.11 -22.72 -0.46
N MET A 98 -9.28 -22.53 -1.78
CA MET A 98 -8.22 -22.06 -2.67
C MET A 98 -7.77 -20.64 -2.30
N GLY A 99 -8.73 -19.78 -1.92
CA GLY A 99 -8.45 -18.42 -1.46
C GLY A 99 -7.66 -18.41 -0.15
N TYR A 100 -8.05 -19.24 0.83
CA TYR A 100 -7.32 -19.38 2.09
C TYR A 100 -5.89 -19.87 1.91
N LEU A 101 -5.69 -20.88 1.05
CA LEU A 101 -4.36 -21.39 0.75
C LEU A 101 -3.52 -20.32 0.04
N GLY A 102 -4.13 -19.57 -0.90
CA GLY A 102 -3.50 -18.41 -1.53
C GLY A 102 -3.02 -17.35 -0.53
N ILE A 103 -3.84 -16.99 0.46
CA ILE A 103 -3.47 -16.05 1.53
C ILE A 103 -2.23 -16.55 2.29
N ILE A 104 -2.23 -17.82 2.71
CA ILE A 104 -1.13 -18.40 3.49
C ILE A 104 0.17 -18.33 2.68
N LEU A 105 0.15 -18.76 1.41
CA LEU A 105 1.35 -18.77 0.56
C LEU A 105 1.89 -17.35 0.32
N LEU A 106 1.00 -16.39 0.04
CA LEU A 106 1.38 -14.99 -0.17
C LEU A 106 1.91 -14.35 1.11
N ALA A 107 1.32 -14.65 2.28
CA ALA A 107 1.81 -14.17 3.56
C ALA A 107 3.21 -14.70 3.89
N VAL A 108 3.46 -16.00 3.68
CA VAL A 108 4.80 -16.58 3.89
C VAL A 108 5.81 -15.96 2.91
N SER A 109 5.41 -15.77 1.65
CA SER A 109 6.23 -15.07 0.65
C SER A 109 6.60 -13.65 1.09
N LEU A 110 5.65 -12.90 1.66
CA LEU A 110 5.89 -11.54 2.16
C LEU A 110 7.00 -11.52 3.21
N PHE A 111 6.95 -12.41 4.20
CA PHE A 111 7.96 -12.48 5.26
C PHE A 111 9.34 -12.93 4.76
N MET A 112 9.37 -13.82 3.77
CA MET A 112 10.63 -14.35 3.24
C MET A 112 11.35 -13.35 2.33
N ALA A 113 10.62 -12.57 1.52
CA ALA A 113 11.23 -11.88 0.38
C ALA A 113 12.37 -10.93 0.78
N LYS A 114 12.28 -10.22 1.91
CA LYS A 114 13.31 -9.28 2.34
C LYS A 114 14.65 -9.98 2.60
N LYS A 115 14.62 -11.07 3.37
CA LYS A 115 15.82 -11.86 3.70
C LYS A 115 16.37 -12.54 2.45
N THR A 116 15.49 -13.12 1.65
CA THR A 116 15.86 -13.88 0.46
C THR A 116 16.44 -13.01 -0.66
N LEU A 117 15.99 -11.75 -0.79
CA LEU A 117 16.51 -10.79 -1.76
C LEU A 117 17.61 -9.88 -1.19
N LEU A 118 18.04 -10.13 0.05
CA LEU A 118 19.11 -9.38 0.73
C LEU A 118 18.89 -7.85 0.68
N VAL A 119 17.64 -7.42 0.89
CA VAL A 119 17.28 -6.00 0.85
C VAL A 119 17.58 -5.34 2.18
N GLU A 120 18.55 -4.45 2.17
CA GLU A 120 18.91 -3.58 3.28
C GLU A 120 18.56 -2.13 2.97
N TRP A 121 18.06 -1.41 3.98
CA TRP A 121 17.73 -0.01 3.86
C TRP A 121 18.94 0.82 4.27
N ILE A 122 19.39 1.71 3.38
CA ILE A 122 20.56 2.57 3.62
C ILE A 122 20.33 3.52 4.82
N GLN A 123 19.11 4.07 4.94
CA GLN A 123 18.73 4.97 6.03
C GLN A 123 17.46 4.49 6.75
N THR A 124 17.31 4.96 8.00
CA THR A 124 16.11 4.72 8.80
C THR A 124 14.90 5.37 8.14
N ALA A 125 15.07 6.54 7.53
CA ALA A 125 14.02 7.23 6.78
C ALA A 125 13.47 6.40 5.60
N ALA A 126 14.34 5.73 4.84
CA ALA A 126 13.92 4.86 3.73
C ALA A 126 13.10 3.64 4.22
N ASN A 127 13.50 3.05 5.35
CA ASN A 127 12.71 2.01 6.01
C ASN A 127 11.35 2.56 6.49
N GLY A 128 11.32 3.81 6.96
CA GLY A 128 10.09 4.53 7.30
C GLY A 128 9.14 4.66 6.11
N ALA A 129 9.64 5.15 4.97
CA ALA A 129 8.87 5.27 3.73
C ALA A 129 8.34 3.91 3.23
N TYR A 130 9.11 2.83 3.37
CA TYR A 130 8.65 1.48 3.06
C TYR A 130 7.49 1.03 3.96
N LEU A 131 7.58 1.26 5.28
CA LEU A 131 6.48 0.92 6.19
C LEU A 131 5.22 1.72 5.87
N ILE A 132 5.38 3.00 5.53
CA ILE A 132 4.25 3.84 5.12
C ILE A 132 3.64 3.31 3.82
N LEU A 133 4.44 2.93 2.83
CA LEU A 133 3.94 2.32 1.59
C LEU A 133 3.05 1.11 1.87
N LEU A 134 3.51 0.17 2.72
CA LEU A 134 2.71 -1.00 3.10
C LEU A 134 1.43 -0.57 3.82
N ALA A 135 1.55 0.32 4.81
CA ALA A 135 0.41 0.81 5.58
C ALA A 135 -0.69 1.42 4.72
N VAL A 136 -0.32 2.21 3.70
CA VAL A 136 -1.32 2.83 2.83
C VAL A 136 -1.98 1.82 1.90
N ILE A 137 -1.29 0.75 1.50
CA ILE A 137 -1.96 -0.33 0.76
C ILE A 137 -3.06 -0.98 1.62
N LEU A 138 -2.78 -1.26 2.90
CA LEU A 138 -3.79 -1.80 3.83
C LEU A 138 -4.96 -0.83 4.00
N HIS A 139 -4.67 0.45 4.20
CA HIS A 139 -5.69 1.46 4.47
C HIS A 139 -6.52 1.83 3.24
N THR A 140 -5.90 2.15 2.11
CA THR A 140 -6.62 2.56 0.89
C THR A 140 -7.43 1.42 0.29
N PHE A 141 -7.01 0.16 0.46
CA PHE A 141 -7.81 -0.96 -0.04
C PHE A 141 -9.17 -1.10 0.65
N SER A 142 -9.31 -0.69 1.93
CA SER A 142 -10.63 -0.73 2.58
C SER A 142 -11.62 0.25 1.98
N LEU A 143 -11.16 1.26 1.22
CA LEU A 143 -12.01 2.16 0.43
C LEU A 143 -12.50 1.51 -0.87
N ILE A 144 -11.82 0.45 -1.34
CA ILE A 144 -12.18 -0.30 -2.54
C ILE A 144 -13.15 -1.43 -2.18
N ASN A 145 -12.87 -2.13 -1.08
CA ASN A 145 -13.73 -3.16 -0.55
C ASN A 145 -13.87 -3.00 0.95
N SER A 146 -15.04 -2.54 1.40
CA SER A 146 -15.31 -2.25 2.81
C SER A 146 -15.94 -3.45 3.50
N THR A 147 -15.10 -4.41 3.91
CA THR A 147 -15.51 -5.57 4.70
C THR A 147 -14.94 -5.45 6.10
N THR A 148 -15.45 -6.25 7.04
CA THR A 148 -14.89 -6.30 8.41
C THR A 148 -13.40 -6.65 8.40
N ALA A 149 -12.99 -7.58 7.53
CA ALA A 149 -11.60 -8.02 7.43
C ALA A 149 -10.68 -6.93 6.86
N THR A 150 -11.10 -6.24 5.78
CA THR A 150 -10.30 -5.16 5.18
C THR A 150 -10.26 -3.92 6.07
N THR A 151 -11.34 -3.61 6.80
CA THR A 151 -11.37 -2.53 7.80
C THR A 151 -10.42 -2.83 8.96
N THR A 152 -10.38 -4.08 9.42
CA THR A 152 -9.42 -4.52 10.45
C THR A 152 -7.98 -4.40 9.94
N ALA A 153 -7.71 -4.83 8.71
CA ALA A 153 -6.40 -4.67 8.08
C ALA A 153 -6.02 -3.18 7.96
N ALA A 154 -6.96 -2.31 7.58
CA ALA A 154 -6.73 -0.87 7.50
C ALA A 154 -6.31 -0.28 8.85
N LEU A 155 -6.94 -0.68 9.96
CA LEU A 155 -6.54 -0.26 11.31
C LEU A 155 -5.10 -0.67 11.65
N VAL A 156 -4.72 -1.93 11.34
CA VAL A 156 -3.33 -2.38 11.47
C VAL A 156 -2.40 -1.52 10.62
N GLY A 157 -2.81 -1.20 9.40
CA GLY A 157 -2.14 -0.26 8.50
C GLY A 157 -1.86 1.09 9.16
N LEU A 158 -2.84 1.70 9.84
CA LEU A 158 -2.65 2.98 10.52
C LEU A 158 -1.57 2.94 11.63
N PHE A 159 -1.47 1.85 12.39
CA PHE A 159 -0.39 1.69 13.38
C PHE A 159 0.99 1.54 12.72
N ILE A 160 1.06 0.79 11.61
CA ILE A 160 2.28 0.67 10.81
C ILE A 160 2.67 2.03 10.22
N TYR A 161 1.68 2.83 9.78
CA TYR A 161 1.88 4.17 9.25
C TYR A 161 2.56 5.08 10.29
N ILE A 162 2.05 5.11 11.54
CA ILE A 162 2.66 5.90 12.63
C ILE A 162 4.11 5.46 12.87
N SER A 163 4.36 4.15 12.87
CA SER A 163 5.70 3.59 13.05
C SER A 163 6.64 4.00 11.90
N GLY A 164 6.14 3.99 10.67
CA GLY A 164 6.85 4.44 9.49
C GLY A 164 7.16 5.94 9.52
N LEU A 165 6.21 6.78 9.94
CA LEU A 165 6.42 8.21 10.13
C LEU A 165 7.49 8.51 11.18
N ASN A 166 7.47 7.81 12.33
CA ASN A 166 8.48 8.03 13.38
C ASN A 166 9.90 7.73 12.85
N LYS A 167 10.05 6.72 11.99
CA LYS A 167 11.32 6.41 11.30
C LYS A 167 11.65 7.40 10.20
N LEU A 168 10.66 7.85 9.41
CA LEU A 168 10.86 8.86 8.37
C LEU A 168 11.38 10.17 8.97
N LYS A 169 10.91 10.54 10.16
CA LYS A 169 11.29 11.78 10.84
C LYS A 169 12.79 11.85 11.19
N SER A 170 13.47 10.72 11.42
CA SER A 170 14.80 10.74 12.03
C SER A 170 15.87 11.34 11.12
N ASP A 171 15.74 11.17 9.81
CA ASP A 171 16.80 11.49 8.84
C ASP A 171 16.30 12.46 7.75
N ILE A 172 15.30 13.29 8.05
CA ILE A 172 14.66 14.21 7.09
C ILE A 172 14.76 15.68 7.54
N ASP A 173 14.75 16.62 6.58
CA ASP A 173 14.86 18.06 6.85
C ASP A 173 13.63 18.65 7.56
N ALA A 174 13.72 19.91 7.99
CA ALA A 174 12.66 20.59 8.75
C ALA A 174 11.28 20.56 8.07
N ASN A 175 11.21 20.71 6.74
CA ASN A 175 9.94 20.59 6.01
C ASN A 175 9.40 19.17 6.08
N GLY A 176 10.29 18.17 5.92
CA GLY A 176 9.95 16.76 6.06
C GLY A 176 9.48 16.38 7.47
N GLN A 177 10.10 16.94 8.50
CA GLN A 177 9.69 16.71 9.90
C GLN A 177 8.34 17.35 10.21
N ASN A 178 8.12 18.58 9.73
CA ASN A 178 6.83 19.27 9.84
C ASN A 178 5.72 18.50 9.10
N ALA A 179 6.02 18.03 7.89
CA ALA A 179 5.12 17.19 7.11
C ALA A 179 4.76 15.91 7.87
N THR A 180 5.76 15.20 8.38
CA THR A 180 5.59 13.98 9.17
C THR A 180 4.74 14.21 10.42
N GLY A 181 4.92 15.35 11.08
CA GLY A 181 4.08 15.77 12.21
C GLY A 181 2.61 15.95 11.81
N LYS A 182 2.34 16.62 10.67
CA LYS A 182 0.99 16.81 10.14
C LYS A 182 0.33 15.49 9.74
N LEU A 183 1.06 14.60 9.05
CA LEU A 183 0.60 13.26 8.69
C LEU A 183 0.29 12.41 9.93
N LYS A 184 1.11 12.51 10.98
CA LYS A 184 0.85 11.80 12.25
C LYS A 184 -0.43 12.28 12.91
N THR A 185 -0.66 13.60 12.95
CA THR A 185 -1.90 14.18 13.46
C THR A 185 -3.09 13.70 12.65
N ALA A 186 -3.00 13.69 11.31
CA ALA A 186 -4.06 13.19 10.45
C ALA A 186 -4.45 11.75 10.80
N VAL A 187 -3.48 10.84 10.93
CA VAL A 187 -3.73 9.43 11.27
C VAL A 187 -4.39 9.27 12.64
N ILE A 188 -3.94 10.01 13.65
CA ILE A 188 -4.57 9.96 14.99
C ILE A 188 -6.03 10.39 14.90
N ILE A 189 -6.32 11.45 14.15
CA ILE A 189 -7.70 11.94 13.95
C ILE A 189 -8.51 10.93 13.14
N SER A 190 -7.95 10.27 12.13
CA SER A 190 -8.63 9.20 11.37
C SER A 190 -8.98 8.01 12.27
N ILE A 191 -8.11 7.62 13.20
CA ILE A 191 -8.43 6.58 14.19
C ILE A 191 -9.60 7.04 15.08
N LEU A 192 -9.59 8.28 15.54
CA LEU A 192 -10.70 8.84 16.33
C LEU A 192 -12.01 8.86 15.52
N ALA A 193 -11.95 9.20 14.23
CA ALA A 193 -13.11 9.18 13.34
C ALA A 193 -13.75 7.78 13.31
N VAL A 194 -12.94 6.74 13.10
CA VAL A 194 -13.40 5.35 13.11
C VAL A 194 -14.04 4.98 14.46
N ILE A 195 -13.46 5.39 15.58
CA ILE A 195 -14.04 5.12 16.91
C ILE A 195 -15.41 5.79 17.07
N PHE A 196 -15.55 7.06 16.66
CA PHE A 196 -16.84 7.78 16.74
C PHE A 196 -17.90 7.20 15.80
N ASP A 197 -17.50 6.61 14.68
CA ASP A 197 -18.41 5.96 13.73
C ASP A 197 -19.15 4.76 14.35
N TYR A 198 -18.50 4.05 15.27
CA TYR A 198 -19.10 2.95 16.00
C TYR A 198 -20.09 3.38 17.10
N ILE A 199 -20.12 4.66 17.48
CA ILE A 199 -21.05 5.16 18.50
C ILE A 199 -22.36 5.60 17.82
N PRO A 200 -23.52 5.01 18.17
CA PRO A 200 -24.81 5.41 17.60
C PRO A 200 -25.05 6.92 17.74
N LEU A 201 -25.58 7.55 16.69
CA LEU A 201 -25.87 8.99 16.60
C LEU A 201 -24.63 9.93 16.57
N MET A 202 -23.40 9.40 16.56
CA MET A 202 -22.16 10.21 16.52
C MET A 202 -21.48 10.24 15.14
N GLY A 203 -22.12 9.71 14.08
CA GLY A 203 -21.56 9.71 12.72
C GLY A 203 -21.23 11.11 12.16
N TRP A 204 -21.92 12.15 12.62
CA TRP A 204 -21.58 13.54 12.26
C TRP A 204 -20.23 13.98 12.85
N VAL A 205 -19.86 13.48 14.03
CA VAL A 205 -18.53 13.73 14.64
C VAL A 205 -17.45 12.97 13.87
N SER A 206 -17.71 11.71 13.51
CA SER A 206 -16.84 10.91 12.63
C SER A 206 -16.52 11.65 11.33
N THR A 207 -17.56 12.22 10.69
CA THR A 207 -17.42 13.01 9.46
C THR A 207 -16.54 14.26 9.65
N ILE A 208 -16.75 15.02 10.73
CA ILE A 208 -15.92 16.21 11.03
C ILE A 208 -14.47 15.81 11.27
N CYS A 209 -14.23 14.74 12.05
CA CYS A 209 -12.89 14.21 12.27
C CYS A 209 -12.22 13.81 10.94
N ALA A 210 -12.94 13.10 10.06
CA ALA A 210 -12.42 12.71 8.75
C ALA A 210 -12.03 13.92 7.89
N ILE A 211 -12.83 15.00 7.88
CA ILE A 211 -12.50 16.25 7.17
C ILE A 211 -11.24 16.89 7.74
N ILE A 212 -11.13 16.98 9.07
CA ILE A 212 -9.95 17.56 9.72
C ILE A 212 -8.71 16.71 9.40
N ALA A 213 -8.80 15.39 9.50
CA ALA A 213 -7.72 14.48 9.15
C ALA A 213 -7.25 14.67 7.71
N PHE A 214 -8.20 14.78 6.77
CA PHE A 214 -7.92 15.04 5.36
C PHE A 214 -7.15 16.37 5.16
N ILE A 215 -7.54 17.45 5.86
CA ILE A 215 -6.84 18.74 5.77
C ILE A 215 -5.39 18.61 6.27
N PHE A 216 -5.19 17.93 7.40
CA PHE A 216 -3.84 17.71 7.94
C PHE A 216 -2.99 16.84 7.02
N GLU A 217 -3.58 15.80 6.42
CA GLU A 217 -2.89 14.92 5.47
C GLU A 217 -2.48 15.69 4.21
N PHE A 218 -3.37 16.52 3.67
CA PHE A 218 -3.08 17.38 2.52
C PHE A 218 -1.96 18.37 2.80
N GLN A 219 -1.98 19.03 3.96
CA GLN A 219 -0.88 19.89 4.41
C GLN A 219 0.43 19.12 4.53
N GLY A 220 0.38 17.89 5.08
CA GLY A 220 1.52 17.00 5.21
C GLY A 220 2.16 16.68 3.86
N TYR A 221 1.39 16.19 2.88
CA TYR A 221 1.91 15.91 1.55
C TYR A 221 2.40 17.17 0.83
N ASN A 222 1.73 18.31 1.00
CA ASN A 222 2.20 19.56 0.41
C ASN A 222 3.58 19.98 0.96
N LEU A 223 3.82 19.84 2.27
CA LEU A 223 5.13 20.13 2.87
C LEU A 223 6.22 19.14 2.41
N LEU A 224 5.88 17.86 2.18
CA LEU A 224 6.84 16.92 1.58
C LEU A 224 7.31 17.37 0.19
N THR A 225 6.48 18.08 -0.58
CA THR A 225 6.89 18.58 -1.91
C THR A 225 8.04 19.60 -1.86
N THR A 226 8.29 20.19 -0.69
CA THR A 226 9.37 21.18 -0.48
C THR A 226 10.51 20.63 0.40
N SER A 227 10.51 19.34 0.72
CA SER A 227 11.59 18.70 1.47
C SER A 227 12.78 18.42 0.56
N ALA A 228 13.94 18.99 0.89
CA ALA A 228 15.17 18.84 0.11
C ALA A 228 15.76 17.43 0.24
N THR A 229 15.63 16.81 1.42
CA THR A 229 16.13 15.44 1.69
C THR A 229 15.44 14.35 0.86
N LEU A 230 14.29 14.65 0.26
CA LEU A 230 13.61 13.72 -0.64
C LEU A 230 14.20 13.70 -2.05
N GLY A 231 15.04 14.68 -2.42
CA GLY A 231 15.52 14.85 -3.79
C GLY A 231 14.40 15.16 -4.78
N GLU A 232 14.73 15.21 -6.07
CA GLU A 232 13.71 15.52 -7.10
C GLU A 232 12.67 14.39 -7.24
N GLU A 233 13.12 13.14 -7.26
CA GLU A 233 12.22 12.00 -7.40
C GLU A 233 11.26 11.88 -6.21
N GLY A 234 11.74 12.06 -4.98
CA GLY A 234 10.86 12.00 -3.81
C GLY A 234 9.88 13.17 -3.74
N ARG A 235 10.27 14.38 -4.16
CA ARG A 235 9.33 15.53 -4.28
C ARG A 235 8.29 15.31 -5.37
N LYS A 236 8.64 14.64 -6.47
CA LYS A 236 7.67 14.19 -7.49
C LYS A 236 6.69 13.16 -6.91
N GLY A 237 7.18 12.21 -6.11
CA GLY A 237 6.36 11.29 -5.35
C GLY A 237 5.37 11.99 -4.41
N ALA A 238 5.85 12.96 -3.63
CA ALA A 238 5.00 13.76 -2.75
C ALA A 238 3.92 14.57 -3.50
N ARG A 239 4.24 15.11 -4.68
CA ARG A 239 3.26 15.77 -5.56
C ARG A 239 2.19 14.79 -6.02
N LEU A 240 2.57 13.55 -6.33
CA LEU A 240 1.63 12.49 -6.70
C LEU A 240 0.69 12.12 -5.54
N LEU A 241 1.20 12.03 -4.30
CA LEU A 241 0.39 11.82 -3.10
C LEU A 241 -0.59 12.97 -2.87
N LYS A 242 -0.15 14.22 -3.02
CA LYS A 242 -1.05 15.36 -2.94
C LYS A 242 -2.17 15.29 -4.00
N ASN A 243 -1.82 14.91 -5.23
CA ASN A 243 -2.79 14.78 -6.31
C ASN A 243 -3.75 13.59 -6.10
N SER A 244 -3.31 12.51 -5.46
CA SER A 244 -4.19 11.37 -5.16
C SER A 244 -5.32 11.76 -4.21
N MET A 245 -5.10 12.74 -3.33
CA MET A 245 -6.15 13.28 -2.46
C MET A 245 -7.28 13.96 -3.23
N VAL A 246 -6.98 14.61 -4.37
CA VAL A 246 -8.00 15.19 -5.26
C VAL A 246 -8.84 14.09 -5.90
N VAL A 247 -8.19 12.99 -6.31
CA VAL A 247 -8.88 11.80 -6.83
C VAL A 247 -9.76 11.16 -5.75
N LEU A 248 -9.32 11.16 -4.49
CA LEU A 248 -10.09 10.65 -3.36
C LEU A 248 -11.33 11.51 -3.07
N ILE A 249 -11.24 12.85 -3.18
CA ILE A 249 -12.43 13.72 -3.13
C ILE A 249 -13.40 13.37 -4.26
N ALA A 250 -12.89 13.20 -5.49
CA ALA A 250 -13.73 12.81 -6.61
C ALA A 250 -14.41 11.45 -6.35
N ALA A 251 -13.66 10.47 -5.83
CA ALA A 251 -14.19 9.16 -5.45
C ALA A 251 -15.34 9.29 -4.44
N ALA A 252 -15.15 10.10 -3.39
CA ALA A 252 -16.18 10.34 -2.38
C ALA A 252 -17.43 11.02 -2.98
N LEU A 253 -17.25 12.02 -3.86
CA LEU A 253 -18.37 12.71 -4.49
C LEU A 253 -19.16 11.82 -5.45
N PHE A 254 -18.48 11.03 -6.28
CA PHE A 254 -19.12 10.08 -7.20
C PHE A 254 -19.76 8.91 -6.45
N GLY A 255 -19.18 8.48 -5.31
CA GLY A 255 -19.73 7.43 -4.46
C GLY A 255 -21.10 7.73 -3.88
N MET A 256 -21.49 9.01 -3.79
CA MET A 256 -22.86 9.37 -3.41
C MET A 256 -23.91 8.94 -4.46
N PHE A 257 -23.48 8.59 -5.68
CA PHE A 257 -24.37 8.26 -6.79
C PHE A 257 -24.08 6.89 -7.40
N ILE A 258 -22.80 6.48 -7.50
CA ILE A 258 -22.37 5.26 -8.20
C ILE A 258 -21.15 4.64 -7.48
N ASP A 259 -21.39 3.57 -6.71
CA ASP A 259 -20.36 2.86 -5.93
C ASP A 259 -19.22 2.30 -6.80
N THR A 260 -19.55 1.75 -7.97
CA THR A 260 -18.54 1.20 -8.89
C THR A 260 -17.54 2.26 -9.35
N VAL A 261 -18.01 3.49 -9.62
CA VAL A 261 -17.14 4.60 -10.05
C VAL A 261 -16.24 5.04 -8.90
N ALA A 262 -16.78 5.12 -7.69
CA ALA A 262 -16.01 5.41 -6.49
C ALA A 262 -14.91 4.37 -6.25
N GLY A 263 -15.23 3.08 -6.37
CA GLY A 263 -14.26 1.99 -6.23
C GLY A 263 -13.16 2.01 -7.30
N LEU A 264 -13.49 2.38 -8.54
CA LEU A 264 -12.50 2.59 -9.61
C LEU A 264 -11.57 3.76 -9.31
N LEU A 265 -12.10 4.89 -8.84
CA LEU A 265 -11.29 6.05 -8.45
C LEU A 265 -10.44 5.77 -7.19
N ALA A 266 -10.94 4.99 -6.25
CA ALA A 266 -10.17 4.48 -5.11
C ALA A 266 -9.03 3.55 -5.57
N THR A 267 -9.25 2.73 -6.60
CA THR A 267 -8.21 1.92 -7.24
C THR A 267 -7.13 2.79 -7.88
N VAL A 268 -7.52 3.86 -8.58
CA VAL A 268 -6.55 4.85 -9.12
C VAL A 268 -5.76 5.50 -7.99
N THR A 269 -6.43 5.87 -6.89
CA THR A 269 -5.80 6.46 -5.71
C THR A 269 -4.78 5.51 -5.08
N LEU A 270 -5.10 4.21 -4.98
CA LEU A 270 -4.18 3.18 -4.51
C LEU A 270 -2.90 3.13 -5.36
N LEU A 271 -3.04 3.14 -6.69
CA LEU A 271 -1.89 3.11 -7.61
C LEU A 271 -1.04 4.38 -7.52
N MET A 272 -1.67 5.55 -7.44
CA MET A 272 -0.97 6.83 -7.24
C MET A 272 -0.22 6.84 -5.91
N THR A 273 -0.82 6.28 -4.87
CA THR A 273 -0.22 6.27 -3.54
C THR A 273 0.94 5.28 -3.43
N PHE A 274 0.80 4.10 -4.05
CA PHE A 274 1.89 3.15 -4.23
C PHE A 274 3.08 3.80 -4.96
N SER A 275 2.81 4.47 -6.08
CA SER A 275 3.83 5.16 -6.87
C SER A 275 4.46 6.33 -6.11
N GLY A 276 3.66 7.11 -5.38
CA GLY A 276 4.12 8.28 -4.63
C GLY A 276 5.10 7.91 -3.52
N TRP A 277 4.74 6.93 -2.69
CA TRP A 277 5.63 6.46 -1.61
C TRP A 277 6.85 5.68 -2.12
N SER A 278 6.71 4.96 -3.23
CA SER A 278 7.86 4.34 -3.90
C SER A 278 8.88 5.39 -4.36
N GLN A 279 8.42 6.47 -4.97
CA GLN A 279 9.27 7.59 -5.41
C GLN A 279 9.93 8.31 -4.23
N ILE A 280 9.20 8.51 -3.11
CA ILE A 280 9.78 9.06 -1.87
C ILE A 280 10.91 8.18 -1.35
N LEU A 281 10.69 6.87 -1.28
CA LEU A 281 11.71 5.91 -0.84
C LEU A 281 12.96 5.99 -1.72
N PHE A 282 12.79 5.96 -3.04
CA PHE A 282 13.94 6.02 -3.95
C PHE A 282 14.64 7.38 -3.94
N GLY A 283 13.89 8.47 -3.77
CA GLY A 283 14.44 9.80 -3.62
C GLY A 283 15.38 9.91 -2.42
N ILE A 284 14.94 9.41 -1.25
CA ILE A 284 15.78 9.37 -0.03
C ILE A 284 17.05 8.54 -0.27
N GLN A 285 16.91 7.35 -0.87
CA GLN A 285 18.05 6.48 -1.13
C GLN A 285 19.06 7.11 -2.08
N ALA A 286 18.60 7.74 -3.18
CA ALA A 286 19.47 8.38 -4.15
C ALA A 286 20.25 9.55 -3.55
N GLN A 287 19.58 10.40 -2.75
CA GLN A 287 20.24 11.51 -2.06
C GLN A 287 21.29 11.03 -1.05
N THR A 288 21.05 9.89 -0.40
CA THR A 288 22.05 9.30 0.50
C THR A 288 23.27 8.80 -0.26
N GLU A 289 23.05 8.09 -1.39
CA GLU A 289 24.14 7.57 -2.22
C GLU A 289 25.03 8.70 -2.75
N GLU A 290 24.42 9.81 -3.20
CA GLU A 290 25.13 11.02 -3.63
C GLU A 290 25.98 11.64 -2.52
N GLN A 291 25.46 11.72 -1.29
CA GLN A 291 26.21 12.22 -0.14
C GLN A 291 27.41 11.32 0.21
N THR A 292 27.23 10.00 0.18
CA THR A 292 28.30 9.05 0.53
C THR A 292 29.41 8.90 -0.51
N LEU A 293 29.20 9.35 -1.74
CA LEU A 293 30.19 9.33 -2.82
C LEU A 293 30.94 10.67 -2.99
N GLY A 294 30.44 11.73 -2.35
CA GLY A 294 31.05 13.06 -2.36
C GLY A 294 32.04 13.32 -1.22
N ASP A 295 32.12 12.42 -0.24
CA ASP A 295 33.08 12.40 0.88
C ASP A 295 34.22 11.41 0.63
#